data_AF-A0A2W2E805-F1
#
_entry.id   AF-A0A2W2E805-F1
#
_cell.length_a   1.000
_cell.length_b   1.000
_cell.length_c   1.000
_cell.angle_alpha   90.00
_cell.angle_beta   90.00
_cell.angle_gamma   90.00
#
_symmetry.space_group_name_H-M   'P 1'
#
loop_
_entity.id
_entity.type
_entity.pdbx_description
1 polymer ?
#
loop_
_entity_poly.entity_id
_entity_poly.type
_entity_poly.pdbx_seq_one_letter_code
_entity_poly.pdbx_strand_id
1 'polypeptide(L)'
;MNSQRSAQVGRPRGFDADEALENAMRVFWQHGYEGASLADLTEAMGINRTSMYAAFGNKEELFRKALTRYSNGPASYGAEALAEPTAQRVATVFLHGAVRSSTLPGYPAGCLSLRASLV
;
A
#
# COMPACT_ATOMS: atom_id res chain seq x y z
N MET A 1 38.45 8.07 1.54
CA MET A 1 37.42 9.12 1.36
C MET A 1 36.12 8.59 1.94
N ASN A 2 35.80 9.03 3.15
CA ASN A 2 34.62 8.63 3.92
C ASN A 2 33.47 9.57 3.54
N SER A 3 32.31 9.04 3.12
CA SER A 3 31.09 9.84 3.03
C SER A 3 30.05 9.26 3.98
N GLN A 4 29.79 10.03 5.03
CA GLN A 4 28.96 9.69 6.19
C GLN A 4 27.48 9.70 5.79
N ARG A 5 26.75 8.61 6.07
CA ARG A 5 25.29 8.63 6.17
C ARG A 5 24.92 9.43 7.42
N SER A 6 24.33 10.61 7.27
CA SER A 6 23.72 11.31 8.40
C SER A 6 22.44 10.56 8.80
N ALA A 7 22.52 9.84 9.92
CA ALA A 7 21.33 9.38 10.62
C ALA A 7 20.66 10.61 11.23
N GLN A 8 19.46 10.93 10.78
CA GLN A 8 18.66 12.00 11.33
C GLN A 8 18.33 11.64 12.80
N VAL A 9 18.96 12.34 13.75
CA VAL A 9 18.78 12.13 15.19
C VAL A 9 17.44 12.70 15.61
N GLY A 10 16.42 11.84 15.62
CA GLY A 10 15.14 12.04 16.30
C GLY A 10 14.82 10.81 17.15
N ARG A 11 14.03 10.98 18.21
CA ARG A 11 13.55 9.86 19.05
C ARG A 11 13.02 8.76 18.11
N PRO A 12 13.44 7.48 18.30
CA PRO A 12 12.94 6.38 17.48
C PRO A 12 11.42 6.41 17.46
N ARG A 13 10.82 6.28 16.27
CA ARG A 13 9.37 6.18 16.13
C ARG A 13 8.92 5.00 16.99
N GLY A 14 7.95 5.22 17.87
CA GLY A 14 7.43 4.18 18.77
C GLY A 14 6.56 3.13 18.08
N PHE A 15 6.64 3.03 16.75
CA PHE A 15 5.83 2.15 15.92
C PHE A 15 6.63 1.71 14.68
N ASP A 16 6.27 0.56 14.12
CA ASP A 16 6.80 0.07 12.84
C ASP A 16 6.07 0.77 11.69
N ALA A 17 6.82 1.50 10.85
CA ALA A 17 6.25 2.27 9.76
C ALA A 17 5.73 1.39 8.60
N ASP A 18 6.32 0.21 8.39
CA ASP A 18 5.91 -0.71 7.34
C ASP A 18 4.62 -1.43 7.73
N GLU A 19 4.50 -1.85 8.99
CA GLU A 19 3.28 -2.43 9.55
C GLU A 19 2.13 -1.40 9.51
N ALA A 20 2.38 -0.18 9.97
CA ALA A 20 1.39 0.90 9.92
C ALA A 20 0.95 1.19 8.48
N LEU A 21 1.89 1.22 7.51
CA LEU A 21 1.55 1.43 6.11
C LEU A 21 0.71 0.27 5.54
N GLU A 22 0.99 -0.97 5.93
CA GLU A 22 0.19 -2.11 5.52
C GLU A 22 -1.24 -2.04 6.05
N ASN A 23 -1.41 -1.66 7.31
CA ASN A 23 -2.74 -1.49 7.90
C ASN A 23 -3.51 -0.35 7.23
N ALA A 24 -2.85 0.78 6.95
CA ALA A 24 -3.45 1.88 6.19
C ALA A 24 -3.88 1.43 4.78
N MET A 25 -3.06 0.64 4.09
CA MET A 25 -3.39 0.08 2.76
C MET A 25 -4.65 -0.77 2.82
N ARG A 26 -4.82 -1.60 3.87
CA ARG A 26 -6.03 -2.43 4.04
C ARG A 26 -7.28 -1.59 4.27
N VAL A 27 -7.20 -0.52 5.07
CA VAL A 27 -8.31 0.42 5.27
C VAL A 27 -8.71 1.08 3.95
N PHE A 28 -7.75 1.61 3.19
CA PHE A 28 -8.03 2.18 1.87
C PHE A 28 -8.61 1.16 0.89
N TRP A 29 -8.22 -0.10 0.99
CA TRP A 29 -8.75 -1.16 0.14
C TRP A 29 -10.21 -1.48 0.46
N GLN A 30 -10.56 -1.46 1.74
CA GLN A 30 -11.91 -1.75 2.18
C GLN A 30 -12.87 -0.57 1.95
N HIS A 31 -12.41 0.66 2.21
CA HIS A 31 -13.27 1.86 2.27
C HIS A 31 -13.05 2.84 1.11
N GLY A 32 -12.02 2.65 0.30
CA GLY A 32 -11.58 3.62 -0.70
C GLY A 32 -10.91 4.85 -0.09
N TYR A 33 -10.44 5.76 -0.95
CA TYR A 33 -9.76 6.97 -0.48
C TYR A 33 -10.71 7.88 0.31
N GLU A 34 -11.87 8.23 -0.24
CA GLU A 34 -12.82 9.15 0.42
C GLU A 34 -13.45 8.53 1.66
N GLY A 35 -13.84 7.26 1.59
CA GLY A 35 -14.50 6.55 2.70
C GLY A 35 -13.58 6.25 3.89
N ALA A 36 -12.26 6.22 3.71
CA ALA A 36 -11.32 6.03 4.81
C ALA A 36 -11.15 7.33 5.61
N SER A 37 -11.73 7.42 6.80
CA SER A 37 -11.53 8.60 7.64
C SER A 37 -10.11 8.61 8.24
N LEU A 38 -9.64 9.79 8.65
CA LEU A 38 -8.37 9.89 9.38
C LEU A 38 -8.41 9.11 10.71
N ALA A 39 -9.59 8.95 11.31
CA ALA A 39 -9.75 8.18 12.53
C ALA A 39 -9.52 6.68 12.25
N ASP A 40 -10.22 6.12 11.25
CA ASP A 40 -10.09 4.72 10.85
C ASP A 40 -8.64 4.37 10.50
N LEU A 41 -7.98 5.26 9.77
CA LEU A 41 -6.57 5.11 9.41
C LEU A 41 -5.69 5.08 10.66
N THR A 42 -5.77 6.08 11.54
CA THR A 42 -4.92 6.14 12.73
C THR A 42 -5.17 5.00 13.70
N GLU A 43 -6.42 4.57 13.84
CA GLU A 43 -6.81 3.42 14.67
C GLU A 43 -6.20 2.13 14.13
N ALA A 44 -6.38 1.83 12.84
CA ALA A 44 -5.82 0.64 12.22
C ALA A 44 -4.29 0.65 12.21
N MET A 45 -3.68 1.82 12.06
CA MET A 45 -2.22 2.00 12.11
C MET A 45 -1.64 1.88 13.52
N GLY A 46 -2.48 1.95 14.58
CA GLY A 46 -2.02 1.94 15.96
C GLY A 46 -1.25 3.20 16.38
N ILE A 47 -1.48 4.33 15.71
CA ILE A 47 -0.76 5.60 15.95
C ILE A 47 -1.72 6.77 16.10
N ASN A 48 -1.26 7.89 16.64
CA ASN A 48 -2.06 9.12 16.66
C ASN A 48 -1.89 9.93 15.36
N ARG A 49 -2.77 10.92 15.14
CA ARG A 49 -2.75 11.80 13.96
C ARG A 49 -1.41 12.53 13.79
N THR A 50 -0.82 13.04 14.85
CA THR A 50 0.46 13.76 14.80
C THR A 50 1.58 12.86 14.28
N SER A 51 1.65 11.61 14.77
CA SER A 51 2.61 10.60 14.31
C SER A 51 2.34 10.21 12.86
N MET A 52 1.08 10.08 12.45
CA MET A 52 0.70 9.82 11.06
C MET A 52 1.21 10.94 10.15
N TYR A 53 0.91 12.20 10.48
CA TYR A 53 1.37 13.35 9.71
C TYR A 53 2.89 13.45 9.64
N ALA A 54 3.57 13.24 10.76
CA ALA A 54 5.03 13.33 10.83
C ALA A 54 5.74 12.21 10.03
N ALA A 55 5.14 11.02 9.93
CA ALA A 55 5.77 9.86 9.30
C ALA A 55 5.38 9.67 7.83
N PHE A 56 4.13 10.02 7.47
CA PHE A 56 3.54 9.71 6.19
C PHE A 56 3.06 10.95 5.42
N GLY A 57 3.11 12.12 6.04
CA GLY A 57 2.59 13.36 5.46
C GLY A 57 1.07 13.42 5.56
N ASN A 58 0.39 13.97 4.58
CA ASN A 58 -1.08 14.05 4.60
C ASN A 58 -1.75 12.73 4.17
N LYS A 59 -3.09 12.70 4.19
CA LYS A 59 -3.89 11.52 3.78
C LYS A 59 -3.59 11.10 2.33
N GLU A 60 -3.38 12.06 1.43
CA GLU A 60 -3.08 11.83 0.02
C GLU A 60 -1.70 11.19 -0.16
N GLU A 61 -0.69 11.67 0.56
CA GLU A 61 0.65 11.09 0.58
C GLU A 61 0.68 9.69 1.18
N LEU A 62 -0.05 9.46 2.28
CA LEU A 62 -0.25 8.14 2.85
C LEU A 62 -0.92 7.19 1.85
N PHE A 63 -1.96 7.67 1.16
CA PHE A 63 -2.65 6.88 0.13
C PHE A 63 -1.74 6.53 -1.04
N ARG A 64 -0.93 7.47 -1.55
CA ARG A 64 0.07 7.19 -2.59
C ARG A 64 1.08 6.14 -2.14
N LYS A 65 1.58 6.24 -0.91
CA LYS A 65 2.48 5.22 -0.34
C LYS A 65 1.82 3.85 -0.25
N ALA A 66 0.54 3.80 0.14
CA ALA A 66 -0.25 2.58 0.19
C ALA A 66 -0.45 1.96 -1.20
N LEU A 67 -0.74 2.78 -2.22
CA LEU A 67 -0.82 2.33 -3.61
C LEU A 67 0.50 1.77 -4.11
N THR A 68 1.63 2.42 -3.80
CA THR A 68 2.96 1.89 -4.14
C THR A 68 3.22 0.55 -3.46
N ARG A 69 2.87 0.41 -2.17
CA ARG A 69 2.99 -0.87 -1.45
C ARG A 69 2.12 -1.95 -2.10
N TYR A 70 0.89 -1.62 -2.48
CA TYR A 70 -0.02 -2.52 -3.17
C TYR A 70 0.57 -3.00 -4.50
N SER A 71 1.06 -2.10 -5.34
CA SER A 71 1.66 -2.40 -6.65
C SER A 71 2.93 -3.25 -6.54
N ASN A 72 3.72 -3.09 -5.48
CA ASN A 72 4.93 -3.89 -5.24
C ASN A 72 4.65 -5.22 -4.52
N GLY A 73 3.44 -5.40 -3.98
CA GLY A 73 3.03 -6.58 -3.23
C GLY A 73 1.88 -7.31 -3.94
N PRO A 74 0.63 -7.24 -3.43
CA PRO A 74 -0.49 -7.97 -4.01
C PRO A 74 -0.73 -7.75 -5.51
N ALA A 75 -0.36 -6.57 -6.05
CA ALA A 75 -0.48 -6.23 -7.46
C ALA A 75 0.81 -6.37 -8.29
N SER A 76 1.87 -7.01 -7.77
CA SER A 76 3.14 -7.18 -8.49
C SER A 76 3.01 -7.96 -9.80
N TYR A 77 1.99 -8.81 -9.90
CA TYR A 77 1.71 -9.66 -11.06
C TYR A 77 1.60 -8.89 -12.38
N GLY A 78 1.23 -7.60 -12.34
CA GLY A 78 1.15 -6.77 -13.54
C GLY A 78 2.51 -6.56 -14.19
N ALA A 79 3.52 -6.22 -13.39
CA ALA A 79 4.89 -6.04 -13.86
C ALA A 79 5.51 -7.38 -14.26
N GLU A 80 5.26 -8.44 -13.48
CA GLU A 80 5.72 -9.81 -13.79
C GLU A 80 5.15 -10.29 -15.13
N ALA A 81 3.86 -10.08 -15.38
CA ALA A 81 3.22 -10.47 -16.62
C ALA A 81 3.82 -9.77 -17.84
N LEU A 82 4.15 -8.47 -17.74
CA LEU A 82 4.71 -7.70 -18.85
C LEU A 82 6.14 -8.13 -19.21
N ALA A 83 6.83 -8.87 -18.36
CA ALA A 83 8.14 -9.44 -18.65
C ALA A 83 8.05 -10.74 -19.50
N GLU A 84 6.85 -11.27 -19.73
CA GLU A 84 6.67 -12.51 -20.47
C GLU A 84 6.91 -12.35 -21.99
N PRO A 85 7.49 -13.35 -22.67
CA PRO A 85 7.99 -13.22 -24.04
C PRO A 85 6.91 -13.19 -25.12
N THR A 86 5.64 -13.48 -24.78
CA THR A 86 4.54 -13.51 -25.74
C THR A 86 3.29 -12.90 -25.15
N ALA A 87 2.47 -12.26 -25.99
CA ALA A 87 1.20 -11.67 -25.56
C ALA A 87 0.26 -12.68 -24.88
N GLN A 88 0.26 -13.94 -25.35
CA GLN A 88 -0.52 -15.00 -24.72
C GLN A 88 -0.05 -15.30 -23.29
N ARG A 89 1.27 -15.37 -23.06
CA ARG A 89 1.83 -15.59 -21.72
C ARG A 89 1.59 -14.38 -20.82
N VAL A 90 1.75 -13.16 -21.33
CA VAL A 90 1.39 -11.93 -20.63
C VAL A 90 -0.07 -12.01 -20.14
N ALA A 91 -1.00 -12.31 -21.04
CA ALA A 91 -2.43 -12.41 -20.68
C ALA A 91 -2.68 -13.49 -19.63
N THR A 92 -2.03 -14.65 -19.76
CA THR A 92 -2.17 -15.77 -18.82
C THR A 92 -1.69 -15.38 -17.42
N VAL A 93 -0.46 -14.89 -17.30
CA VAL A 93 0.13 -14.48 -16.01
C VAL A 93 -0.66 -13.34 -15.39
N PHE A 94 -1.07 -12.36 -16.20
CA PHE A 94 -1.85 -11.22 -15.72
C PHE A 94 -3.20 -11.65 -15.15
N LEU A 95 -3.97 -12.46 -15.88
CA LEU A 95 -5.30 -12.90 -15.45
C LEU A 95 -5.23 -13.80 -14.22
N HIS A 96 -4.30 -14.76 -14.17
CA HIS A 96 -4.12 -15.60 -12.99
C HIS A 96 -3.64 -14.80 -11.77
N GLY A 97 -2.72 -13.86 -11.98
CA GLY A 97 -2.26 -12.94 -10.94
C GLY A 97 -3.38 -12.08 -10.38
N ALA A 98 -4.23 -11.52 -11.25
CA ALA A 98 -5.39 -10.73 -10.88
C ALA A 98 -6.42 -11.54 -10.06
N VAL A 99 -6.69 -12.79 -10.44
CA VAL A 99 -7.57 -13.67 -9.66
C VAL A 99 -6.95 -13.94 -8.29
N ARG A 100 -5.68 -14.34 -8.24
CA ARG A 100 -4.99 -14.67 -6.98
C ARG A 100 -4.97 -13.49 -6.02
N SER A 101 -4.63 -12.29 -6.49
CA SER A 101 -4.58 -11.08 -5.66
C SER A 101 -5.95 -10.69 -5.13
N SER A 102 -6.99 -10.81 -5.97
CA SER A 102 -8.37 -10.48 -5.62
C SER A 102 -9.02 -11.47 -4.64
N THR A 103 -8.47 -12.68 -4.52
CA THR A 103 -8.99 -13.74 -3.64
C THR A 103 -8.00 -14.16 -2.55
N LEU A 104 -6.95 -13.36 -2.30
CA LEU A 104 -5.90 -13.72 -1.36
C LEU A 104 -6.43 -13.72 0.08
N PRO A 105 -6.33 -14.84 0.83
CA PRO A 105 -6.75 -14.86 2.22
C PRO A 105 -5.97 -13.83 3.06
N GLY A 106 -6.68 -13.13 3.95
CA GLY A 106 -6.10 -12.09 4.79
C GLY A 106 -6.09 -10.69 4.16
N TYR A 107 -6.55 -10.54 2.92
CA TYR A 107 -6.75 -9.25 2.25
C TYR A 107 -8.21 -9.03 1.85
N PRO A 108 -8.68 -7.77 1.73
CA PRO A 108 -9.99 -7.48 1.19
C PRO A 108 -10.13 -7.99 -0.26
N ALA A 109 -11.32 -8.49 -0.60
CA ALA A 109 -11.57 -9.04 -1.93
C ALA A 109 -11.52 -7.97 -3.02
N GLY A 110 -11.13 -8.37 -4.24
CA GLY A 110 -11.04 -7.49 -5.41
C GLY A 110 -9.79 -6.61 -5.43
N CYS A 111 -9.68 -5.73 -6.43
CA CYS A 111 -8.50 -4.89 -6.62
C CYS A 111 -8.60 -3.55 -5.86
N LEU A 112 -7.58 -3.20 -5.08
CA LEU A 112 -7.49 -1.90 -4.40
C LEU A 112 -7.67 -0.74 -5.39
N SER A 113 -6.97 -0.79 -6.54
CA SER A 113 -7.01 0.30 -7.53
C SER A 113 -8.42 0.57 -8.07
N LEU A 114 -9.25 -0.47 -8.20
CA LEU A 114 -10.63 -0.31 -8.64
C LEU A 114 -11.55 0.15 -7.51
N ARG A 115 -11.37 -0.39 -6.30
CA ARG A 115 -12.20 -0.01 -5.14
C ARG A 115 -11.87 1.36 -4.56
N ALA A 116 -10.63 1.80 -4.71
CA ALA A 116 -10.18 3.09 -4.22
C ALA A 116 -10.48 4.25 -5.18
N SER A 117 -11.12 3.97 -6.32
CA SER A 117 -11.53 5.00 -7.27
C SER A 117 -12.56 5.94 -6.65
N LEU A 118 -12.28 7.23 -6.75
CA LEU A 118 -13.16 8.35 -6.43
C LEU A 118 -14.48 8.19 -7.19
N VAL A 119 -15.59 8.06 -6.45
CA VAL A 119 -16.91 8.47 -6.97
C VAL A 119 -17.23 9.80 -6.34
#